data_AF-A0A7C3DU60-F1
#
_entry.id   AF-A0A7C3DU60-F1
#
_cell.length_a   1.000
_cell.length_b   1.000
_cell.length_c   1.000
_cell.angle_alpha   90.00
_cell.angle_beta   90.00
_cell.angle_gamma   90.00
#
_symmetry.space_group_name_H-M   'P 1'
#
loop_
_entity.id
_entity.type
_entity.pdbx_description
1 polymer ?
#
loop_
_entity_poly.entity_id
_entity_poly.type
_entity_poly.pdbx_seq_one_letter_code
_entity_poly.pdbx_strand_id
1 'polypeptide(L)'
;MADPRVENPAYHRFAFRLAERGFVTFAPQNPYIGGTRFRQVLRKAQPLGLTLWSFIVRQHEVITDWLAAQPFVDPRRLAFYGLSYGGKTAMRVPVLVDHYCLSICSADFNEWIWKNVSARAPYSYLWTGEYDMPEFNLGNTFNYAELSWLICPRPFMVERGHDDGVAPDEWVAYEYAKTRRHYVKLGLGERTEIEFFDGPHTIHGVGTFEFLHRHLIWPKP
;
A
#
# COMPACT_ATOMS: atom_id res chain seq x y z
N MET A 1 15.08 -3.63 -5.71
CA MET A 1 14.42 -3.70 -4.39
C MET A 1 15.16 -4.63 -3.43
N ALA A 2 15.45 -5.87 -3.82
CA ALA A 2 16.14 -6.84 -2.95
C ALA A 2 17.61 -7.14 -3.33
N ASP A 3 18.14 -6.60 -4.45
CA ASP A 3 19.55 -6.77 -4.79
C ASP A 3 20.42 -5.89 -3.87
N PRO A 4 21.31 -6.47 -3.04
CA PRO A 4 22.13 -5.73 -2.09
C PRO A 4 23.14 -4.79 -2.76
N ARG A 5 23.37 -4.91 -4.08
CA ARG A 5 24.32 -4.08 -4.83
C ARG A 5 23.66 -2.87 -5.48
N VAL A 6 22.33 -2.81 -5.53
CA VAL A 6 21.58 -1.78 -6.25
C VAL A 6 20.88 -0.84 -5.27
N GLU A 7 21.36 0.40 -5.18
CA GLU A 7 20.66 1.48 -4.50
C GLU A 7 19.57 2.05 -5.41
N ASN A 8 18.30 1.84 -5.04
CA ASN A 8 17.19 2.51 -5.71
C ASN A 8 16.73 3.70 -4.85
N PRO A 9 16.63 4.91 -5.40
CA PRO A 9 16.33 6.11 -4.62
C PRO A 9 14.93 6.12 -3.99
N ALA A 10 13.99 5.30 -4.48
CA ALA A 10 12.64 5.20 -3.92
C ALA A 10 12.49 4.02 -2.94
N TYR A 11 13.38 3.02 -3.01
CA TYR A 11 13.21 1.78 -2.24
C TYR A 11 14.33 1.50 -1.23
N HIS A 12 15.48 2.17 -1.33
CA HIS A 12 16.58 2.07 -0.36
C HIS A 12 16.99 0.66 0.10
N ARG A 13 16.87 -0.34 -0.80
CA ARG A 13 17.07 -1.76 -0.49
C ARG A 13 16.23 -2.26 0.69
N PHE A 14 15.05 -1.68 0.94
CA PHE A 14 14.26 -1.95 2.15
C PHE A 14 13.94 -3.45 2.32
N ALA A 15 13.68 -4.17 1.22
CA ALA A 15 13.47 -5.62 1.25
C ALA A 15 14.72 -6.37 1.74
N PHE A 16 15.91 -5.98 1.25
CA PHE A 16 17.15 -6.56 1.75
C PHE A 16 17.38 -6.24 3.24
N ARG A 17 17.14 -4.99 3.66
CA ARG A 17 17.28 -4.59 5.07
C ARG A 17 16.30 -5.34 6.00
N LEU A 18 15.10 -5.65 5.52
CA LEU A 18 14.14 -6.50 6.25
C LEU A 18 14.63 -7.96 6.31
N ALA A 19 15.26 -8.47 5.24
CA ALA A 19 15.87 -9.79 5.26
C ALA A 19 17.03 -9.89 6.27
N GLU A 20 17.88 -8.86 6.37
CA GLU A 20 18.93 -8.78 7.41
C GLU A 20 18.36 -8.78 8.84
N ARG A 21 17.11 -8.32 9.00
CA ARG A 21 16.37 -8.33 10.27
C ARG A 21 15.67 -9.65 10.56
N GLY A 22 15.80 -10.65 9.69
CA GLY A 22 15.22 -11.99 9.87
C GLY A 22 13.83 -12.18 9.27
N PHE A 23 13.33 -11.23 8.47
CA PHE A 23 12.07 -11.40 7.74
C PHE A 23 12.29 -12.09 6.39
N VAL A 24 11.34 -12.93 5.98
CA VAL A 24 11.29 -13.41 4.60
C VAL A 24 10.70 -12.32 3.73
N THR A 25 11.43 -11.85 2.71
CA THR A 25 10.93 -10.84 1.78
C THR A 25 10.63 -11.43 0.41
N PHE A 26 9.43 -11.13 -0.10
CA PHE A 26 8.99 -11.54 -1.43
C PHE A 26 8.42 -10.33 -2.17
N ALA A 27 8.97 -10.02 -3.35
CA ALA A 27 8.62 -8.83 -4.13
C ALA A 27 8.11 -9.25 -5.53
N PRO A 28 6.82 -9.59 -5.68
CA PRO A 28 6.27 -10.03 -6.95
C PRO A 28 6.15 -8.87 -7.94
N GLN A 29 6.21 -9.19 -9.23
CA GLN A 29 5.87 -8.23 -10.29
C GLN A 29 4.36 -8.23 -10.50
N ASN A 30 3.72 -7.09 -10.26
CA ASN A 30 2.31 -6.86 -10.57
C ASN A 30 2.14 -6.33 -12.02
N PRO A 31 0.96 -6.50 -12.66
CA PRO A 31 0.71 -6.20 -14.07
C PRO A 31 0.48 -4.70 -14.36
N TYR A 32 1.16 -3.81 -13.65
CA TYR A 32 1.14 -2.35 -13.88
C TYR A 32 2.46 -1.82 -14.48
N ILE A 33 3.13 -2.66 -15.28
CA ILE A 33 4.37 -2.31 -16.02
C ILE A 33 4.11 -2.08 -17.50
N GLY A 34 5.06 -1.43 -18.18
CA GLY A 34 4.95 -1.15 -19.61
C GLY A 34 4.09 0.08 -19.94
N GLY A 35 3.84 0.96 -18.96
CA GLY A 35 3.21 2.26 -19.16
C GLY A 35 1.84 2.16 -19.84
N THR A 36 1.66 2.83 -20.98
CA THR A 36 0.38 2.81 -21.72
C THR A 36 -0.07 1.39 -22.10
N ARG A 37 0.86 0.43 -22.26
CA ARG A 37 0.50 -0.94 -22.65
C ARG A 37 -0.42 -1.60 -21.62
N PHE A 38 -0.10 -1.57 -20.32
CA PHE A 38 -0.98 -2.19 -19.32
C PHE A 38 -2.32 -1.44 -19.22
N ARG A 39 -2.31 -0.11 -19.37
CA ARG A 39 -3.54 0.69 -19.33
C ARG A 39 -4.47 0.37 -20.49
N GLN A 40 -3.95 0.10 -21.68
CA GLN A 40 -4.74 -0.35 -22.82
C GLN A 40 -5.31 -1.76 -22.61
N VAL A 41 -4.56 -2.64 -21.94
CA VAL A 41 -5.08 -3.97 -21.55
C VAL A 41 -6.22 -3.81 -20.54
N LEU A 42 -6.04 -2.99 -19.50
CA LEU A 42 -7.06 -2.69 -18.50
C LEU A 42 -8.32 -2.07 -19.13
N ARG A 43 -8.16 -1.10 -20.03
CA ARG A 43 -9.29 -0.50 -20.77
C ARG A 43 -10.10 -1.54 -21.54
N LYS A 44 -9.47 -2.57 -22.10
CA LYS A 44 -10.16 -3.68 -22.79
C LYS A 44 -10.83 -4.65 -21.82
N ALA A 45 -10.32 -4.77 -20.59
CA ALA A 45 -10.87 -5.62 -19.55
C ALA A 45 -12.13 -5.00 -18.89
N GLN A 46 -12.19 -3.67 -18.78
CA GLN A 46 -13.30 -2.95 -18.13
C GLN A 46 -14.70 -3.25 -18.71
N PRO A 47 -14.93 -3.32 -20.04
CA PRO A 47 -16.21 -3.73 -20.60
C PRO A 47 -16.65 -5.15 -20.23
N LEU A 48 -15.72 -6.00 -19.79
CA LEU A 48 -16.00 -7.35 -19.27
C LEU A 48 -16.26 -7.35 -17.76
N GLY A 49 -16.37 -6.18 -17.12
CA GLY A 49 -16.53 -6.03 -15.67
C GLY A 49 -15.24 -6.30 -14.89
N LEU A 50 -14.09 -6.39 -15.55
CA LEU A 50 -12.81 -6.65 -14.91
C LEU A 50 -12.04 -5.35 -14.61
N THR A 51 -11.32 -5.35 -13.50
CA THR A 51 -10.42 -4.26 -13.12
C THR A 51 -8.99 -4.78 -13.04
N LEU A 52 -8.02 -3.89 -12.80
CA LEU A 52 -6.64 -4.31 -12.55
C LEU A 52 -6.56 -5.24 -11.33
N TRP A 53 -7.39 -4.97 -10.31
CA TRP A 53 -7.45 -5.73 -9.08
C TRP A 53 -8.03 -7.14 -9.29
N SER A 54 -8.87 -7.37 -10.31
CA SER A 54 -9.34 -8.71 -10.67
C SER A 54 -8.19 -9.69 -10.94
N PHE A 55 -7.07 -9.19 -11.47
CA PHE A 55 -5.88 -10.00 -11.73
C PHE A 55 -4.91 -10.02 -10.54
N ILE A 56 -4.68 -8.85 -9.93
CA ILE A 56 -3.74 -8.71 -8.81
C ILE A 56 -4.21 -9.49 -7.58
N VAL A 57 -5.51 -9.45 -7.24
CA VAL A 57 -6.05 -10.20 -6.09
C VAL A 57 -5.79 -11.69 -6.27
N ARG A 58 -6.13 -12.26 -7.44
CA ARG A 58 -5.91 -13.69 -7.69
C ARG A 58 -4.42 -14.05 -7.67
N GLN A 59 -3.56 -13.17 -8.19
CA GLN A 59 -2.11 -13.34 -8.09
C GLN A 59 -1.67 -13.40 -6.62
N HIS A 60 -2.18 -12.51 -5.77
CA HIS A 60 -1.83 -12.47 -4.36
C HIS A 60 -2.38 -13.64 -3.56
N GLU A 61 -3.60 -14.14 -3.83
CA GLU A 61 -4.11 -15.38 -3.22
C GLU A 61 -3.15 -16.55 -3.44
N VAL A 62 -2.76 -16.79 -4.70
CA VAL A 62 -1.83 -17.88 -5.05
C VAL A 62 -0.45 -17.67 -4.43
N ILE A 63 0.05 -16.43 -4.42
CA ILE A 63 1.33 -16.10 -3.79
C ILE A 63 1.28 -16.37 -2.29
N THR A 64 0.22 -15.96 -1.59
CA THR A 64 0.11 -16.14 -0.15
C THR A 64 -0.09 -17.60 0.23
N ASP A 65 -0.84 -18.37 -0.57
CA ASP A 65 -0.97 -19.82 -0.40
C ASP A 65 0.39 -20.50 -0.52
N TRP A 66 1.15 -20.13 -1.57
CA TRP A 66 2.49 -20.67 -1.79
C TRP A 66 3.44 -20.27 -0.66
N LEU A 67 3.50 -18.99 -0.26
CA LEU A 67 4.33 -18.53 0.84
C LEU A 67 3.98 -19.26 2.15
N ALA A 68 2.70 -19.39 2.47
CA ALA A 68 2.20 -20.10 3.65
C ALA A 68 2.58 -21.58 3.69
N ALA A 69 2.80 -22.21 2.53
CA ALA A 69 3.23 -23.59 2.42
C ALA A 69 4.75 -23.80 2.59
N GLN A 70 5.55 -22.73 2.64
CA GLN A 70 7.01 -22.87 2.76
C GLN A 70 7.42 -23.18 4.21
N PRO A 71 8.37 -24.10 4.43
CA PRO A 71 8.76 -24.54 5.79
C PRO A 71 9.45 -23.44 6.62
N PHE A 72 9.87 -22.35 5.99
CA PHE A 72 10.56 -21.21 6.61
C PHE A 72 9.66 -19.97 6.77
N VAL A 73 8.35 -20.11 6.58
CA VAL A 73 7.37 -19.01 6.70
C VAL A 73 6.32 -19.37 7.76
N ASP A 74 6.03 -18.45 8.69
CA ASP A 74 4.84 -18.58 9.57
C ASP A 74 3.62 -18.06 8.79
N PRO A 75 2.64 -18.92 8.45
CA PRO A 75 1.49 -18.54 7.62
C PRO A 75 0.58 -17.50 8.29
N ARG A 76 0.73 -17.24 9.59
CA ARG A 76 -0.04 -16.23 10.34
C ARG A 76 0.62 -14.86 10.37
N ARG A 77 1.84 -14.72 9.82
CA ARG A 77 2.68 -13.52 9.93
C ARG A 77 3.08 -12.96 8.56
N LEU A 78 2.16 -12.99 7.60
CA LEU A 78 2.37 -12.40 6.28
C LEU A 78 1.95 -10.92 6.30
N ALA A 79 2.88 -10.01 6.09
CA ALA A 79 2.63 -8.57 6.01
C ALA A 79 2.66 -8.08 4.56
N PHE A 80 1.82 -7.09 4.23
CA PHE A 80 1.94 -6.35 2.97
C PHE A 80 2.58 -4.97 3.23
N TYR A 81 3.62 -4.62 2.47
CA TYR A 81 4.25 -3.31 2.51
C TYR A 81 4.56 -2.82 1.09
N GLY A 82 3.95 -1.72 0.67
CA GLY A 82 4.12 -1.20 -0.69
C GLY A 82 4.19 0.33 -0.77
N LEU A 83 4.95 0.79 -1.76
CA LEU A 83 5.14 2.19 -2.13
C LEU A 83 4.32 2.53 -3.38
N SER A 84 3.63 3.68 -3.42
CA SER A 84 2.99 4.21 -4.64
C SER A 84 1.90 3.30 -5.20
N TYR A 85 2.05 2.75 -6.40
CA TYR A 85 1.16 1.67 -6.89
C TYR A 85 1.17 0.44 -5.95
N GLY A 86 2.29 0.19 -5.27
CA GLY A 86 2.37 -0.75 -4.16
C GLY A 86 1.53 -0.30 -2.96
N GLY A 87 1.49 0.99 -2.65
CA GLY A 87 0.59 1.56 -1.63
C GLY A 87 -0.89 1.39 -2.01
N LYS A 88 -1.24 1.57 -3.29
CA LYS A 88 -2.59 1.23 -3.80
C LYS A 88 -2.89 -0.23 -3.54
N THR A 89 -1.95 -1.10 -3.88
CA THR A 89 -2.06 -2.54 -3.64
C THR A 89 -2.26 -2.83 -2.16
N ALA A 90 -1.56 -2.14 -1.26
CA ALA A 90 -1.71 -2.24 0.20
C ALA A 90 -3.10 -1.85 0.71
N MET A 91 -3.85 -1.02 -0.05
CA MET A 91 -5.22 -0.63 0.28
C MET A 91 -6.29 -1.52 -0.34
N ARG A 92 -6.02 -2.18 -1.48
CA ARG A 92 -7.02 -3.02 -2.19
C ARG A 92 -6.88 -4.51 -1.91
N VAL A 93 -5.65 -5.02 -1.89
CA VAL A 93 -5.39 -6.46 -1.81
C VAL A 93 -5.58 -7.01 -0.40
N PRO A 94 -5.00 -6.44 0.67
CA PRO A 94 -5.20 -6.97 2.01
C PRO A 94 -6.66 -6.98 2.46
N VAL A 95 -7.51 -6.11 1.91
CA VAL A 95 -8.96 -6.12 2.14
C VAL A 95 -9.63 -7.40 1.64
N LEU A 96 -9.12 -8.00 0.56
CA LEU A 96 -9.72 -9.15 -0.12
C LEU A 96 -8.96 -10.46 0.09
N VAL A 97 -7.71 -10.39 0.55
CA VAL A 97 -6.84 -11.56 0.78
C VAL A 97 -6.57 -11.72 2.27
N ASP A 98 -7.20 -12.73 2.87
CA ASP A 98 -7.21 -12.95 4.32
C ASP A 98 -5.85 -13.30 4.92
N HIS A 99 -4.93 -13.82 4.12
CA HIS A 99 -3.60 -14.23 4.57
C HIS A 99 -2.76 -13.05 5.10
N TYR A 100 -3.03 -11.82 4.69
CA TYR A 100 -2.26 -10.67 5.17
C TYR A 100 -2.69 -10.30 6.59
N CYS A 101 -1.77 -10.42 7.55
CA CYS A 101 -2.01 -10.10 8.95
C CYS A 101 -1.90 -8.59 9.27
N LEU A 102 -1.25 -7.80 8.40
CA LEU A 102 -1.15 -6.34 8.49
C LEU A 102 -0.86 -5.72 7.11
N SER A 103 -1.08 -4.42 6.98
CA SER A 103 -0.81 -3.66 5.75
C SER A 103 -0.13 -2.31 6.02
N ILE A 104 0.82 -1.94 5.16
CA ILE A 104 1.53 -0.66 5.19
C ILE A 104 1.42 0.01 3.82
N CYS A 105 0.82 1.20 3.80
CA CYS A 105 0.61 2.01 2.62
C CYS A 105 1.58 3.22 2.62
N SER A 106 2.61 3.15 1.79
CA SER A 106 3.64 4.19 1.71
C SER A 106 3.49 5.03 0.45
N ALA A 107 3.60 6.35 0.59
CA ALA A 107 3.59 7.32 -0.51
C ALA A 107 2.38 7.19 -1.45
N ASP A 108 1.20 6.92 -0.88
CA ASP A 108 -0.02 6.73 -1.67
C ASP A 108 -1.30 7.15 -0.94
N PHE A 109 -1.38 6.98 0.38
CA PHE A 109 -2.57 7.28 1.16
C PHE A 109 -2.90 8.78 1.16
N ASN A 110 -4.09 9.17 0.68
CA ASN A 110 -4.56 10.57 0.67
C ASN A 110 -6.08 10.66 0.41
N GLU A 111 -6.61 11.88 0.37
CA GLU A 111 -7.96 12.16 -0.16
C GLU A 111 -8.01 11.85 -1.67
N TRP A 112 -8.23 10.57 -1.97
CA TRP A 112 -8.13 10.03 -3.32
C TRP A 112 -9.27 10.49 -4.22
N ILE A 113 -10.45 10.77 -3.65
CA ILE A 113 -11.58 11.30 -4.43
C ILE A 113 -11.21 12.67 -4.97
N TRP A 114 -10.71 13.58 -4.12
CA TRP A 114 -10.24 14.90 -4.54
C TRP A 114 -9.14 14.80 -5.58
N LYS A 115 -8.20 13.87 -5.38
CA LYS A 115 -7.14 13.59 -6.35
C LYS A 115 -7.67 13.17 -7.73
N ASN A 116 -8.75 12.40 -7.80
CA ASN A 116 -9.30 11.94 -9.08
C ASN A 116 -10.18 12.98 -9.78
N VAL A 117 -10.89 13.82 -9.02
CA VAL A 117 -11.94 14.68 -9.59
C VAL A 117 -11.57 16.16 -9.68
N SER A 118 -10.51 16.60 -9.00
CA SER A 118 -10.16 18.02 -8.94
C SER A 118 -9.49 18.52 -10.22
N ALA A 119 -10.21 19.33 -10.99
CA ALA A 119 -9.65 20.06 -12.15
C ALA A 119 -8.78 21.28 -11.76
N ARG A 120 -8.45 21.47 -10.48
CA ARG A 120 -7.69 22.63 -9.98
C ARG A 120 -6.44 22.27 -9.21
N ALA A 121 -6.42 21.10 -8.57
CA ALA A 121 -5.28 20.68 -7.78
C ALA A 121 -4.18 20.13 -8.69
N PRO A 122 -2.92 20.59 -8.56
CA PRO A 122 -1.80 20.07 -9.37
C PRO A 122 -1.49 18.61 -9.06
N TYR A 123 -1.89 18.11 -7.88
CA TYR A 123 -1.78 16.71 -7.47
C TYR A 123 -2.77 15.78 -8.19
N SER A 124 -3.74 16.32 -8.93
CA SER A 124 -4.80 15.50 -9.54
C SER A 124 -4.29 14.63 -10.68
N TYR A 125 -4.86 13.42 -10.79
CA TYR A 125 -4.56 12.52 -11.90
C TYR A 125 -4.95 13.08 -13.28
N LEU A 126 -5.82 14.09 -13.34
CA LEU A 126 -6.14 14.83 -14.57
C LEU A 126 -4.91 15.45 -15.25
N TRP A 127 -3.85 15.72 -14.48
CA TRP A 127 -2.61 16.35 -14.97
C TRP A 127 -1.47 15.34 -15.20
N THR A 128 -1.77 14.04 -15.15
CA THR A 128 -0.77 12.96 -15.17
C THR A 128 -1.09 11.93 -16.26
N GLY A 129 -0.20 10.94 -16.44
CA GLY A 129 -0.37 9.86 -17.44
C GLY A 129 -1.27 8.71 -16.95
N GLU A 130 -1.72 8.75 -15.70
CA GLU A 130 -2.45 7.70 -15.02
C GLU A 130 -3.97 7.79 -15.24
N TYR A 131 -4.40 7.80 -16.51
CA TYR A 131 -5.82 7.85 -16.86
C TYR A 131 -6.61 6.59 -16.47
N ASP A 132 -5.94 5.55 -15.99
CA ASP A 132 -6.54 4.34 -15.40
C ASP A 132 -7.02 4.53 -13.96
N MET A 133 -6.60 5.61 -13.30
CA MET A 133 -6.83 5.82 -11.87
C MET A 133 -8.28 6.00 -11.47
N PRO A 134 -9.17 6.63 -12.26
CA PRO A 134 -10.58 6.69 -11.90
C PRO A 134 -11.22 5.29 -11.95
N GLU A 135 -11.07 4.55 -10.86
CA GLU A 135 -11.67 3.23 -10.66
C GLU A 135 -13.20 3.39 -10.67
N PHE A 136 -13.88 2.66 -11.55
CA PHE A 136 -15.31 2.84 -11.80
C PHE A 136 -16.12 2.76 -10.50
N ASN A 137 -16.88 3.82 -10.22
CA ASN A 137 -17.77 3.97 -9.06
C ASN A 137 -17.12 3.85 -7.67
N LEU A 138 -15.78 3.86 -7.56
CA LEU A 138 -15.12 3.75 -6.26
C LEU A 138 -15.41 4.97 -5.37
N GLY A 139 -15.31 6.18 -5.92
CA GLY A 139 -15.52 7.42 -5.15
C GLY A 139 -16.94 7.63 -4.59
N ASN A 140 -17.94 6.90 -5.09
CA ASN A 140 -19.30 6.91 -4.53
C ASN A 140 -19.50 5.85 -3.42
N THR A 141 -18.49 4.99 -3.18
CA THR A 141 -18.58 3.86 -2.25
C THR A 141 -17.54 3.94 -1.14
N PHE A 142 -16.26 4.14 -1.48
CA PHE A 142 -15.15 4.12 -0.52
C PHE A 142 -14.10 5.19 -0.84
N ASN A 143 -13.48 5.75 0.19
CA ASN A 143 -12.17 6.41 0.10
C ASN A 143 -11.13 5.61 0.91
N TYR A 144 -9.92 6.11 1.03
CA TYR A 144 -8.81 5.39 1.67
C TYR A 144 -9.04 5.14 3.16
N ALA A 145 -9.74 6.05 3.86
CA ALA A 145 -10.17 5.81 5.21
C ALA A 145 -11.09 4.59 5.29
N GLU A 146 -12.14 4.50 4.47
CA GLU A 146 -13.06 3.37 4.50
C GLU A 146 -12.37 2.06 4.10
N LEU A 147 -11.45 2.09 3.12
CA LEU A 147 -10.64 0.92 2.78
C LEU A 147 -9.78 0.45 3.97
N SER A 148 -9.21 1.38 4.75
CA SER A 148 -8.48 1.02 5.97
C SER A 148 -9.38 0.40 7.05
N TRP A 149 -10.67 0.76 7.08
CA TRP A 149 -11.64 0.16 8.02
C TRP A 149 -11.97 -1.29 7.64
N LEU A 150 -11.84 -1.66 6.37
CA LEU A 150 -11.94 -3.06 5.94
C LEU A 150 -10.68 -3.88 6.26
N ILE A 151 -9.55 -3.21 6.52
CA ILE A 151 -8.33 -3.85 7.05
C ILE A 151 -8.46 -4.06 8.56
N CYS A 152 -9.05 -3.11 9.28
CA CYS A 152 -9.39 -3.22 10.70
C CYS A 152 -10.15 -4.55 10.99
N PRO A 153 -9.78 -5.32 12.03
CA PRO A 153 -8.94 -4.98 13.18
C PRO A 153 -7.45 -5.24 13.00
N ARG A 154 -6.98 -5.60 11.80
CA ARG A 154 -5.56 -5.85 11.54
C ARG A 154 -4.75 -4.54 11.64
N PRO A 155 -3.46 -4.61 12.01
CA PRO A 155 -2.61 -3.43 12.04
C PRO A 155 -2.49 -2.77 10.67
N PHE A 156 -2.55 -1.44 10.65
CA PHE A 156 -2.47 -0.64 9.43
C PHE A 156 -1.63 0.63 9.64
N MET A 157 -0.64 0.85 8.76
CA MET A 157 0.26 2.00 8.84
C MET A 157 0.31 2.79 7.52
N VAL A 158 0.51 4.11 7.64
CA VAL A 158 0.79 5.02 6.53
C VAL A 158 2.19 5.63 6.66
N GLU A 159 2.91 5.76 5.56
CA GLU A 159 4.15 6.55 5.45
C GLU A 159 3.96 7.71 4.50
N ARG A 160 4.42 8.90 4.91
CA ARG A 160 4.28 10.14 4.16
C ARG A 160 5.56 10.99 4.20
N GLY A 161 6.20 11.17 3.04
CA GLY A 161 7.27 12.14 2.86
C GLY A 161 6.73 13.54 2.58
N HIS A 162 7.28 14.58 3.21
CA HIS A 162 6.85 15.97 3.02
C HIS A 162 6.99 16.47 1.57
N ASP A 163 8.00 15.99 0.84
CA ASP A 163 8.27 16.35 -0.56
C ASP A 163 7.66 15.36 -1.57
N ASP A 164 6.81 14.44 -1.10
CA ASP A 164 6.14 13.49 -1.99
C ASP A 164 5.03 14.19 -2.80
N GLY A 165 5.29 14.38 -4.09
CA GLY A 165 4.38 14.99 -5.07
C GLY A 165 3.09 14.21 -5.35
N VAL A 166 2.83 13.08 -4.70
CA VAL A 166 1.56 12.34 -4.80
C VAL A 166 0.39 13.13 -4.23
N ALA A 167 0.57 13.85 -3.13
CA ALA A 167 -0.48 14.61 -2.44
C ALA A 167 0.18 15.68 -1.56
N PRO A 168 -0.56 16.64 -1.00
CA PRO A 168 -0.06 17.48 0.10
C PRO A 168 -0.32 16.81 1.46
N ASP A 169 0.45 17.17 2.48
CA ASP A 169 0.34 16.58 3.82
C ASP A 169 -1.04 16.72 4.43
N GLU A 170 -1.71 17.84 4.18
CA GLU A 170 -3.04 18.14 4.70
C GLU A 170 -4.07 17.12 4.22
N TRP A 171 -3.97 16.64 2.97
CA TRP A 171 -4.88 15.63 2.45
C TRP A 171 -4.62 14.27 3.08
N VAL A 172 -3.34 13.93 3.29
CA VAL A 172 -2.94 12.68 3.94
C VAL A 172 -3.39 12.67 5.40
N ALA A 173 -3.10 13.75 6.13
CA ALA A 173 -3.48 13.91 7.53
C ALA A 173 -5.00 13.94 7.71
N TYR A 174 -5.73 14.65 6.85
CA TYR A 174 -7.19 14.70 6.85
C TYR A 174 -7.80 13.30 6.68
N GLU A 175 -7.33 12.56 5.68
CA GLU A 175 -7.83 11.21 5.41
C GLU A 175 -7.47 10.26 6.56
N TYR A 176 -6.23 10.33 7.06
CA TYR A 176 -5.74 9.44 8.12
C TYR A 176 -6.43 9.69 9.46
N ALA A 177 -6.82 10.94 9.76
CA ALA A 177 -7.59 11.26 10.96
C ALA A 177 -8.89 10.44 11.06
N LYS A 178 -9.55 10.15 9.91
CA LYS A 178 -10.73 9.27 9.86
C LYS A 178 -10.38 7.83 10.22
N THR A 179 -9.28 7.29 9.69
CA THR A 179 -8.72 5.97 10.05
C THR A 179 -8.40 5.87 11.54
N ARG A 180 -7.60 6.81 12.06
CA ARG A 180 -7.17 6.80 13.47
C ARG A 180 -8.37 6.86 14.41
N ARG A 181 -9.35 7.72 14.12
CA ARG A 181 -10.59 7.83 14.90
C ARG A 181 -11.36 6.50 14.94
N HIS A 182 -11.44 5.78 13.81
CA HIS A 182 -12.12 4.48 13.76
C HIS A 182 -11.43 3.44 14.65
N TYR A 183 -10.11 3.28 14.52
CA TYR A 183 -9.33 2.36 15.35
C TYR A 183 -9.43 2.73 16.85
N VAL A 184 -9.30 4.01 17.21
CA VAL A 184 -9.39 4.47 18.61
C VAL A 184 -10.77 4.18 19.21
N LYS A 185 -11.87 4.44 18.48
CA LYS A 185 -13.23 4.17 18.97
C LYS A 185 -13.49 2.68 19.23
N LEU A 186 -12.74 1.79 18.59
CA LEU A 186 -12.80 0.35 18.80
C LEU A 186 -11.81 -0.15 19.88
N GLY A 187 -11.07 0.75 20.54
CA GLY A 187 -10.01 0.38 21.49
C GLY A 187 -8.75 -0.19 20.84
N LEU A 188 -8.57 0.02 19.53
CA LEU A 188 -7.48 -0.52 18.72
C LEU A 188 -6.47 0.56 18.30
N GLY A 189 -6.42 1.70 19.01
CA GLY A 189 -5.57 2.84 18.65
C GLY A 189 -4.09 2.50 18.43
N GLU A 190 -3.56 1.53 19.19
CA GLU A 190 -2.17 1.03 19.09
C GLU A 190 -1.91 0.16 17.85
N ARG A 191 -2.94 -0.17 17.06
CA ARG A 191 -2.82 -0.95 15.81
C ARG A 191 -2.77 -0.08 14.57
N THR A 192 -2.76 1.25 14.71
CA THR A 192 -2.56 2.13 13.56
C THR A 192 -1.68 3.32 13.88
N GLU A 193 -0.77 3.61 12.96
CA GLU A 193 0.13 4.76 13.04
C GLU A 193 0.34 5.37 11.65
N ILE A 194 0.73 6.65 11.64
CA ILE A 194 1.22 7.35 10.45
C ILE A 194 2.60 7.91 10.78
N GLU A 195 3.53 7.77 9.86
CA GLU A 195 4.85 8.38 9.96
C GLU A 195 4.99 9.46 8.88
N PHE A 196 5.21 10.69 9.35
CA PHE A 196 5.64 11.80 8.51
C PHE A 196 7.16 11.91 8.58
N PHE A 197 7.82 12.13 7.45
CA PHE A 197 9.27 12.28 7.40
C PHE A 197 9.71 13.32 6.37
N ASP A 198 10.89 13.91 6.62
CA ASP A 198 11.55 14.81 5.69
C ASP A 198 12.13 14.00 4.52
N GLY A 199 11.47 14.06 3.37
CA GLY A 199 11.89 13.31 2.20
C GLY A 199 10.86 13.23 1.07
N PRO A 200 11.29 12.70 -0.09
CA PRO A 200 10.51 12.65 -1.31
C PRO A 200 9.58 11.43 -1.37
N HIS A 201 9.11 11.10 -2.57
CA HIS A 201 8.40 9.87 -2.89
C HIS A 201 9.30 8.63 -2.75
N THR A 202 9.45 8.12 -1.52
CA THR A 202 10.33 6.99 -1.18
C THR A 202 9.85 6.21 0.05
N ILE A 203 10.41 5.02 0.27
CA ILE A 203 10.30 4.25 1.51
C ILE A 203 11.17 4.90 2.59
N HIS A 204 10.60 5.24 3.75
CA HIS A 204 11.39 5.74 4.89
C HIS A 204 12.06 4.59 5.64
N GLY A 205 11.29 3.54 5.98
CA GLY A 205 11.86 2.31 6.54
C GLY A 205 12.33 2.42 7.99
N VAL A 206 11.90 3.43 8.74
CA VAL A 206 12.22 3.58 10.17
C VAL A 206 11.03 3.13 11.01
N GLY A 207 9.97 3.94 11.12
CA GLY A 207 8.76 3.57 11.84
C GLY A 207 8.10 2.31 11.26
N THR A 208 8.11 2.13 9.94
CA THR A 208 7.58 0.91 9.32
C THR A 208 8.31 -0.37 9.72
N PHE A 209 9.63 -0.32 9.91
CA PHE A 209 10.37 -1.48 10.38
C PHE A 209 10.03 -1.76 11.85
N GLU A 210 9.91 -0.72 12.67
CA GLU A 210 9.47 -0.83 14.07
C GLU A 210 8.05 -1.41 14.18
N PHE A 211 7.14 -0.98 13.30
CA PHE A 211 5.78 -1.50 13.18
C PHE A 211 5.76 -2.98 12.85
N LEU A 212 6.60 -3.41 11.89
CA LEU A 212 6.73 -4.81 11.51
C LEU A 212 7.25 -5.66 12.66
N HIS A 213 8.32 -5.25 13.35
CA HIS A 213 8.83 -5.97 14.52
C HIS A 213 7.77 -6.13 15.62
N ARG A 214 7.02 -5.04 15.91
CA ARG A 214 5.95 -5.03 16.92
C ARG A 214 4.82 -5.98 16.57
N HIS A 215 4.26 -5.87 15.36
CA HIS A 215 3.03 -6.56 14.99
C HIS A 215 3.25 -7.97 14.42
N LEU A 216 4.44 -8.27 13.91
CA LEU A 216 4.84 -9.63 13.56
C LEU A 216 5.51 -10.37 14.73
N ILE A 217 5.61 -9.74 15.91
CA ILE A 217 6.17 -10.33 17.12
C ILE A 217 7.56 -10.93 16.83
N TRP A 218 8.43 -10.10 16.26
CA TRP A 218 9.78 -10.47 15.86
C TRP A 218 10.80 -9.56 16.56
N PRO A 219 11.84 -10.12 17.22
CA PRO A 219 12.85 -9.32 17.92
C PRO A 219 13.51 -8.28 17.01
N LYS A 220 13.82 -7.11 17.57
CA LYS A 220 14.64 -6.11 16.88
C LYS A 220 16.11 -6.57 16.87
N PRO A 221 16.90 -6.19 15.85
CA PRO A 221 18.34 -6.40 15.84
C PRO A 221 19.05 -5.78 17.04
#